data_AF-A0A485PM25-F1
#
_entry.id   AF-A0A485PM25-F1
#
_cell.length_a   1.000
_cell.length_b   1.000
_cell.length_c   1.000
_cell.angle_alpha   90.00
_cell.angle_beta   90.00
_cell.angle_gamma   90.00
#
_symmetry.space_group_name_H-M   'P 1'
#
loop_
_entity.id
_entity.type
_entity.pdbx_description
1 polymer ?
#
loop_
_entity_poly.entity_id
_entity_poly.type
_entity_poly.pdbx_seq_one_letter_code
_entity_poly.pdbx_strand_id
1 'polypeptide(L)'
;METGKNMELVGERTAKLYRTFCGIKGLRYHIPEFDNLYLDMNGIIHQCSHPNDDDVHFRISDDKIFTDIFHYLEVLFRIIKPRKVFFMAVDGVAPRAKMNQQRGRRFRSAKEAEDKIKKALEKGETLPTEARFDSNCITPGTEFMARLHEHLKYFVNMKISTDKSWQGVTIYFSGHETPGEGEHKIMEFIRSEKAKPDHDPNTRHCLYGLDADLIMLGLTSHEAHFSLLREEVRFGGKKTQRVCAPEETTFHLLHLSLMREYIDYEFSVLKDKITFKYDIERIIDDWILMGFLVGNDFIPHLPHLHINHDALPLLYGTYITILPELGGYINENGHLNLPRFEKYLVKLSDFDREHFSEVFVDLKWFESKVGNKYLNEAAGVAAEEAKNYKEKKKSKGQEGSSICWAALDKNGEEVVTSKDNLEDETEDDDLFETEFRQYKRTYYMTKMGVDVVSDDFLADQAACYVQAIQWILHYYYHGVQSWSW
;
A
#
# COMPACT_ATOMS: atom_id res chain seq x y z
N MET A 1 -14.15 10.04 -33.66
CA MET A 1 -14.99 10.68 -32.62
C MET A 1 -15.04 9.87 -31.31
N GLU A 2 -14.67 8.58 -31.29
CA GLU A 2 -14.62 7.78 -30.05
C GLU A 2 -13.33 7.94 -29.24
N THR A 3 -12.21 8.33 -29.85
CA THR A 3 -10.94 8.58 -29.16
C THR A 3 -10.94 9.86 -28.30
N GLY A 4 -11.82 10.82 -28.61
CA GLY A 4 -11.96 12.07 -27.84
C GLY A 4 -12.75 11.90 -26.53
N LYS A 5 -13.73 10.99 -26.49
CA LYS A 5 -14.56 10.75 -25.30
C LYS A 5 -13.80 10.03 -24.17
N ASN A 6 -12.86 9.15 -24.50
CA ASN A 6 -12.05 8.46 -23.49
C ASN A 6 -11.03 9.38 -22.80
N MET A 7 -10.50 10.40 -23.49
CA MET A 7 -9.61 11.40 -22.88
C MET A 7 -10.36 12.39 -21.97
N GLU A 8 -11.61 12.74 -22.30
CA GLU A 8 -12.48 13.55 -21.42
C GLU A 8 -12.87 12.79 -20.15
N LEU A 9 -13.19 11.50 -20.24
CA LEU A 9 -13.50 10.63 -19.09
C LEU A 9 -12.29 10.42 -18.16
N VAL A 10 -11.08 10.28 -18.71
CA VAL A 10 -9.86 10.21 -17.90
C VAL A 10 -9.56 11.57 -17.26
N GLY A 11 -9.74 12.69 -17.97
CA GLY A 11 -9.60 14.04 -17.43
C GLY A 11 -10.58 14.36 -16.28
N GLU A 12 -11.84 13.93 -16.39
CA GLU A 12 -12.83 14.06 -15.31
C GLU A 12 -12.55 13.13 -14.12
N ARG A 13 -12.02 11.92 -14.35
CA ARG A 13 -11.60 10.99 -13.28
C ARG A 13 -10.44 11.55 -12.46
N THR A 14 -9.43 12.16 -13.11
CA THR A 14 -8.31 12.79 -12.41
C THR A 14 -8.75 14.06 -11.68
N ALA A 15 -9.62 14.89 -12.27
CA ALA A 15 -10.17 16.08 -11.62
C ALA A 15 -11.10 15.75 -10.43
N LYS A 16 -11.76 14.59 -10.43
CA LYS A 16 -12.60 14.09 -9.33
C LYS A 16 -11.80 13.61 -8.12
N LEU A 17 -10.63 12.99 -8.33
CA LEU A 17 -9.73 12.58 -7.24
C LEU A 17 -9.20 13.79 -6.45
N TYR A 18 -8.97 14.92 -7.12
CA TYR A 18 -8.57 16.18 -6.48
C TYR A 18 -9.66 16.78 -5.57
N ARG A 19 -10.94 16.45 -5.75
CA ARG A 19 -12.01 16.91 -4.83
C ARG A 19 -12.02 16.17 -3.49
N THR A 20 -11.39 15.00 -3.41
CA THR A 20 -11.26 14.24 -2.16
C THR A 20 -10.18 14.82 -1.25
N PHE A 21 -9.28 15.65 -1.79
CA PHE A 21 -8.19 16.31 -1.05
C PHE A 21 -8.50 17.81 -0.89
N CYS A 22 -8.98 18.22 0.28
CA CYS A 22 -9.10 19.64 0.59
C CYS A 22 -7.74 20.17 1.06
N GLY A 23 -7.06 20.97 0.23
CA GLY A 23 -5.77 21.59 0.59
C GLY A 23 -5.94 22.71 1.62
N ILE A 24 -5.27 22.59 2.77
CA ILE A 24 -5.28 23.60 3.82
C ILE A 24 -4.14 24.59 3.55
N LYS A 25 -4.40 25.61 2.73
CA LYS A 25 -3.52 26.78 2.59
C LYS A 25 -4.31 28.08 2.49
N GLY A 26 -4.18 28.94 3.50
CA GLY A 26 -4.38 30.40 3.39
C GLY A 26 -5.76 30.94 2.98
N LEU A 27 -6.78 30.12 2.73
CA LEU A 27 -8.13 30.56 2.35
C LEU A 27 -9.16 29.89 3.27
N ARG A 28 -10.11 30.70 3.77
CA ARG A 28 -11.20 30.34 4.70
C ARG A 28 -12.17 29.31 4.09
N TYR A 29 -11.75 28.07 3.93
CA TYR A 29 -12.68 26.93 3.86
C TYR A 29 -12.83 26.39 5.27
N HIS A 30 -14.06 26.30 5.77
CA HIS A 30 -14.33 25.72 7.08
C HIS A 30 -13.97 24.24 7.04
N ILE A 31 -12.82 23.89 7.63
CA ILE A 31 -12.52 22.51 8.02
C ILE A 31 -13.71 22.01 8.83
N PRO A 32 -14.28 20.82 8.51
CA PRO A 32 -15.35 20.26 9.31
C PRO A 32 -14.93 20.17 10.77
N GLU A 33 -15.85 20.42 11.69
CA GLU A 33 -15.55 20.20 13.10
C GLU A 33 -15.46 18.70 13.37
N PHE A 34 -14.48 18.27 14.18
CA PHE A 34 -14.27 16.88 14.55
C PHE A 34 -14.56 16.65 16.04
N ASP A 35 -15.04 15.45 16.37
CA ASP A 35 -15.23 15.02 17.75
C ASP A 35 -13.92 14.40 18.28
N ASN A 36 -13.31 13.54 17.47
CA ASN A 36 -12.16 12.74 17.87
C ASN A 36 -10.98 12.98 16.92
N LEU A 37 -9.81 13.24 17.48
CA LEU A 37 -8.53 13.27 16.77
C LEU A 37 -7.63 12.14 17.27
N TYR A 38 -7.10 11.36 16.33
CA TYR A 38 -6.17 10.26 16.58
C TYR A 38 -4.85 10.55 15.89
N LEU A 39 -3.73 10.36 16.58
CA LEU A 39 -2.39 10.55 16.02
C LEU A 39 -1.62 9.24 16.08
N ASP A 40 -1.24 8.72 14.91
CA ASP A 40 -0.10 7.81 14.82
C ASP A 40 1.19 8.63 14.94
N MET A 41 1.87 8.46 16.06
CA MET A 41 3.02 9.26 16.47
C MET A 41 4.30 8.90 15.73
N ASN A 42 4.42 7.68 15.20
CA ASN A 42 5.70 7.19 14.71
C ASN A 42 6.21 7.98 13.50
N GLY A 43 5.30 8.39 12.60
CA GLY A 43 5.62 9.32 11.52
C GLY A 43 6.17 10.66 12.01
N ILE A 44 5.58 11.22 13.07
CA ILE A 44 6.01 12.49 13.69
C ILE A 44 7.39 12.35 14.30
N ILE A 45 7.62 11.28 15.08
CA ILE A 45 8.91 11.03 15.76
C ILE A 45 10.03 10.91 14.72
N HIS A 46 9.80 10.18 13.63
CA HIS A 46 10.75 10.05 12.54
C HIS A 46 11.06 11.41 11.88
N GLN A 47 10.03 12.17 11.54
CA GLN A 47 10.17 13.48 10.89
C GLN A 47 10.93 14.49 11.76
N CYS A 48 10.66 14.54 13.07
CA CYS A 48 11.30 15.48 13.98
C CYS A 48 12.73 15.08 14.38
N SER A 49 13.09 13.80 14.30
CA SER A 49 14.41 13.32 14.73
C SER A 49 15.46 13.25 13.62
N HIS A 50 15.04 13.01 12.37
CA HIS A 50 15.96 12.93 11.23
C HIS A 50 15.25 13.39 9.94
N PRO A 51 14.93 14.69 9.83
CA PRO A 51 14.23 15.24 8.66
C PRO A 51 15.03 15.11 7.35
N ASN A 52 16.35 14.89 7.44
CA ASN A 52 17.23 14.69 6.30
C ASN A 52 18.27 13.58 6.54
N ASP A 53 17.88 12.35 6.28
CA ASP A 53 18.75 11.17 6.43
C ASP A 53 19.92 11.08 5.45
N ASP A 54 19.93 11.93 4.42
CA ASP A 54 21.01 11.99 3.43
C ASP A 54 22.18 12.85 3.89
N ASP A 55 21.98 13.73 4.88
CA ASP A 55 23.02 14.60 5.39
C ASP A 55 23.81 13.92 6.53
N VAL A 56 25.05 13.54 6.24
CA VAL A 56 25.96 12.90 7.19
C VAL A 56 26.50 13.87 8.26
N HIS A 57 26.40 15.18 8.04
CA HIS A 57 26.85 16.21 8.97
C HIS A 57 25.75 16.63 9.95
N PHE A 58 24.49 16.29 9.66
CA PHE A 58 23.36 16.66 10.50
C PHE A 58 23.49 16.07 11.91
N ARG A 59 23.30 16.92 12.93
CA ARG A 59 23.29 16.57 14.35
C ARG A 59 22.10 17.25 15.02
N ILE A 60 21.48 16.54 15.94
CA ILE A 60 20.34 17.03 16.71
C ILE A 60 20.39 16.39 18.10
N SER A 61 20.07 17.17 19.13
CA SER A 61 19.97 16.68 20.50
C SER A 61 18.56 16.16 20.78
N ASP A 62 18.44 15.20 21.70
CA ASP A 62 17.15 14.68 22.15
C ASP A 62 16.19 15.80 22.59
N ASP A 63 16.67 16.80 23.34
CA ASP A 63 15.85 17.95 23.77
C ASP A 63 15.23 18.71 22.60
N LYS A 64 15.98 18.88 21.51
CA LYS A 64 15.47 19.53 20.30
C LYS A 64 14.44 18.65 19.59
N ILE A 65 14.70 17.34 19.50
CA ILE A 65 13.74 16.37 18.94
C ILE A 65 12.42 16.43 19.72
N PHE A 66 12.47 16.39 21.05
CA PHE A 66 11.28 16.41 21.89
C PHE A 66 10.51 17.73 21.75
N THR A 67 11.23 18.86 21.73
CA THR A 67 10.62 20.18 21.49
C THR A 67 9.91 20.24 20.14
N ASP A 68 10.53 19.67 19.09
CA ASP A 68 9.94 19.64 17.74
C ASP A 68 8.70 18.74 17.67
N ILE A 69 8.72 17.59 18.35
CA ILE A 69 7.54 16.72 18.48
C ILE A 69 6.40 17.48 19.16
N PHE A 70 6.66 18.16 20.28
CA PHE A 70 5.66 18.92 21.02
C PHE A 70 5.04 20.03 20.18
N HIS A 71 5.87 20.76 19.44
CA HIS A 71 5.42 21.80 18.52
C HIS A 71 4.52 21.22 17.42
N TYR A 72 4.92 20.08 16.84
CA TYR A 72 4.13 19.39 15.82
C TYR A 72 2.75 18.98 16.34
N LEU A 73 2.69 18.39 17.54
CA LEU A 73 1.43 17.99 18.19
C LEU A 73 0.50 19.18 18.43
N GLU A 74 1.04 20.29 18.91
CA GLU A 74 0.26 21.51 19.12
C GLU A 74 -0.34 22.03 17.81
N VAL A 75 0.44 22.04 16.73
CA VAL A 75 -0.04 22.47 15.41
C VAL A 75 -1.18 21.58 14.93
N LEU A 76 -1.03 20.26 14.98
CA LEU A 76 -2.10 19.32 14.59
C LEU A 76 -3.36 19.49 15.44
N PHE A 77 -3.21 19.59 16.76
CA PHE A 77 -4.33 19.81 17.68
C PHE A 77 -5.06 21.11 17.35
N ARG A 78 -4.33 22.19 17.06
CA ARG A 78 -4.88 23.50 16.70
C ARG A 78 -5.56 23.52 15.33
N ILE A 79 -5.10 22.70 14.38
CA ILE A 79 -5.73 22.56 13.05
C ILE A 79 -7.09 21.90 13.19
N ILE A 80 -7.17 20.77 13.91
CA ILE A 80 -8.38 19.92 13.95
C ILE A 80 -9.36 20.33 15.05
N LYS A 81 -8.85 20.77 16.21
CA LYS A 81 -9.65 21.18 17.39
C LYS A 81 -10.69 20.12 17.80
N PRO A 82 -10.25 18.92 18.20
CA PRO A 82 -11.17 17.85 18.62
C PRO A 82 -12.01 18.30 19.82
N ARG A 83 -13.28 17.88 19.86
CA ARG A 83 -14.23 18.30 20.90
C ARG A 83 -14.45 17.29 22.02
N LYS A 84 -14.21 16.00 21.77
CA LYS A 84 -14.48 14.91 22.70
C LYS A 84 -13.20 14.16 23.06
N VAL A 85 -12.47 13.65 22.05
CA VAL A 85 -11.30 12.78 22.27
C VAL A 85 -10.06 13.28 21.53
N PHE A 86 -8.92 13.24 22.21
CA PHE A 86 -7.59 13.34 21.61
C PHE A 86 -6.76 12.11 21.99
N PHE A 87 -6.43 11.27 21.02
CA PHE A 87 -5.73 10.01 21.22
C PHE A 87 -4.36 10.05 20.54
N MET A 88 -3.29 9.82 21.31
CA MET A 88 -1.93 9.70 20.79
C MET A 88 -1.44 8.27 20.96
N ALA A 89 -1.02 7.64 19.86
CA ALA A 89 -0.55 6.26 19.84
C ALA A 89 0.89 6.20 19.34
N VAL A 90 1.78 5.62 20.15
CA VAL A 90 3.17 5.32 19.80
C VAL A 90 3.28 3.82 19.58
N ASP A 91 4.05 3.38 18.57
CA ASP A 91 4.24 1.95 18.34
C ASP A 91 4.83 1.27 19.59
N GLY A 92 4.21 0.16 19.97
CA GLY A 92 4.75 -0.81 20.92
C GLY A 92 5.34 -2.02 20.21
N VAL A 93 5.52 -3.10 20.95
CA VAL A 93 6.00 -4.37 20.39
C VAL A 93 4.98 -4.89 19.38
N ALA A 94 5.39 -5.11 18.13
CA ALA A 94 4.54 -5.59 17.04
C ALA A 94 4.46 -7.14 17.02
N PRO A 95 3.44 -7.74 16.37
CA PRO A 95 3.36 -9.19 16.18
C PRO A 95 4.50 -9.72 15.28
N ARG A 96 4.82 -11.01 15.42
CA ARG A 96 5.92 -11.66 14.70
C ARG A 96 5.85 -11.47 13.19
N ALA A 97 4.66 -11.56 12.60
CA ALA A 97 4.42 -11.27 11.19
C ALA A 97 5.09 -9.96 10.71
N LYS A 98 5.05 -8.88 11.53
CA LYS A 98 5.68 -7.60 11.19
C LYS A 98 7.14 -7.48 11.59
N MET A 99 7.60 -8.28 12.56
CA MET A 99 8.99 -8.21 13.05
C MET A 99 10.03 -8.46 11.96
N ASN A 100 9.74 -9.32 10.99
CA ASN A 100 10.65 -9.57 9.86
C ASN A 100 10.83 -8.31 9.00
N GLN A 101 9.73 -7.63 8.68
CA GLN A 101 9.73 -6.39 7.91
C GLN A 101 10.44 -5.27 8.68
N GLN A 102 10.15 -5.12 9.98
CA GLN A 102 10.84 -4.15 10.85
C GLN A 102 12.35 -4.43 10.91
N ARG A 103 12.76 -5.68 11.17
CA ARG A 103 14.18 -6.07 11.19
C ARG A 103 14.87 -5.74 9.88
N GLY A 104 14.24 -6.04 8.74
CA GLY A 104 14.78 -5.71 7.41
C GLY A 104 14.94 -4.21 7.18
N ARG A 105 13.99 -3.38 7.65
CA ARG A 105 14.11 -1.91 7.62
C ARG A 105 15.27 -1.41 8.49
N ARG A 106 15.39 -1.89 9.73
CA ARG A 106 16.45 -1.49 10.68
C ARG A 106 17.85 -1.90 10.23
N PHE A 107 17.97 -3.06 9.59
CA PHE A 107 19.23 -3.51 9.01
C PHE A 107 19.65 -2.64 7.83
N ARG A 108 18.70 -2.32 6.93
CA ARG A 108 18.96 -1.43 5.79
C ARG A 108 19.35 -0.02 6.22
N SER A 109 18.62 0.59 7.17
CA SER A 109 18.94 1.94 7.65
C SER A 109 20.34 2.02 8.25
N ALA A 110 20.74 1.04 9.07
CA ALA A 110 22.08 0.97 9.63
C ALA A 110 23.15 0.84 8.54
N LYS A 111 22.93 -0.04 7.56
CA LYS A 111 23.87 -0.27 6.46
C LYS A 111 24.01 0.96 5.57
N GLU A 112 22.90 1.61 5.22
CA GLU A 112 22.90 2.83 4.42
C GLU A 112 23.59 4.00 5.14
N ALA A 113 23.40 4.13 6.45
CA ALA A 113 24.07 5.14 7.27
C ALA A 113 25.59 4.91 7.28
N GLU A 114 26.03 3.67 7.48
CA GLU A 114 27.45 3.28 7.43
C GLU A 114 28.06 3.58 6.05
N ASP A 115 27.41 3.16 4.98
CA ASP A 115 27.90 3.36 3.61
C ASP A 115 27.97 4.86 3.23
N LYS A 116 27.02 5.68 3.71
CA LYS A 116 27.06 7.14 3.53
C LYS A 116 28.23 7.78 4.27
N ILE A 117 28.48 7.38 5.52
CA ILE A 117 29.62 7.86 6.32
C ILE A 117 30.94 7.48 5.63
N LYS A 118 31.08 6.23 5.18
CA LYS A 118 32.27 5.76 4.48
C LYS A 118 32.54 6.58 3.22
N LYS A 119 31.51 6.81 2.40
CA LYS A 119 31.62 7.64 1.18
C LYS A 119 32.03 9.09 1.47
N ALA A 120 31.56 9.68 2.57
CA ALA A 120 31.94 11.04 2.96
C ALA A 120 33.42 11.11 3.38
N LEU A 121 33.88 10.14 4.17
CA LEU A 121 35.28 10.04 4.57
C LEU A 121 36.21 9.79 3.37
N GLU A 122 35.80 8.94 2.43
CA GLU A 122 36.55 8.70 1.17
C GLU A 122 36.68 9.97 0.31
N LYS A 123 35.72 10.89 0.39
CA LYS A 123 35.78 12.21 -0.25
C LYS A 123 36.64 13.23 0.51
N GLY A 124 37.20 12.84 1.66
CA GLY A 124 38.00 13.73 2.51
C GLY A 124 37.16 14.68 3.38
N GLU A 125 35.87 14.42 3.56
CA GLU A 125 35.02 15.23 4.43
C GLU A 125 35.35 14.97 5.90
N THR A 126 35.52 16.04 6.68
CA THR A 126 35.68 15.95 8.14
C THR A 126 34.31 15.94 8.79
N LEU A 127 33.94 14.80 9.37
CA LEU A 127 32.65 14.65 10.05
C LEU A 127 32.67 15.28 11.45
N PRO A 128 31.51 15.74 11.97
CA PRO A 128 31.39 16.21 13.35
C PRO A 128 31.81 15.13 14.36
N THR A 129 32.40 15.56 15.47
CA THR A 129 32.83 14.68 16.57
C THR A 129 31.66 14.08 17.35
N GLU A 130 30.53 14.78 17.38
CA GLU A 130 29.29 14.29 17.98
C GLU A 130 28.75 13.09 17.18
N ALA A 131 28.18 12.11 17.89
CA ALA A 131 27.56 10.97 17.26
C ALA A 131 26.30 11.40 16.48
N ARG A 132 26.09 10.78 15.31
CA ARG A 132 24.83 10.94 14.57
C ARG A 132 23.69 10.26 15.35
N PHE A 133 22.50 10.84 15.28
CA PHE A 133 21.28 10.20 15.78
C PHE A 133 21.02 8.87 15.04
N ASP A 134 20.90 7.77 15.78
CA ASP A 134 20.54 6.47 15.24
C ASP A 134 19.02 6.28 15.27
N SER A 135 18.38 6.34 14.10
CA SER A 135 16.92 6.20 13.98
C SER A 135 16.39 4.82 14.39
N ASN A 136 17.26 3.81 14.53
CA ASN A 136 16.85 2.52 15.08
C ASN A 136 16.47 2.59 16.56
N CYS A 137 16.88 3.64 17.28
CA CYS A 137 16.44 3.87 18.65
C CYS A 137 14.93 4.16 18.77
N ILE A 138 14.25 4.48 17.67
CA ILE A 138 12.78 4.60 17.58
C ILE A 138 12.17 3.20 17.50
N THR A 139 12.38 2.44 18.58
CA THR A 139 11.92 1.07 18.75
C THR A 139 11.53 0.89 20.22
N PRO A 140 10.41 0.24 20.54
CA PRO A 140 10.00 0.01 21.92
C PRO A 140 11.09 -0.65 22.76
N GLY A 141 11.24 -0.20 24.01
CA GLY A 141 12.21 -0.75 24.96
C GLY A 141 13.61 -0.12 24.91
N THR A 142 13.85 0.84 24.01
CA THR A 142 15.09 1.63 24.01
C THR A 142 15.03 2.74 25.06
N GLU A 143 16.21 3.22 25.47
CA GLU A 143 16.32 4.33 26.42
C GLU A 143 15.72 5.64 25.86
N PHE A 144 15.90 5.89 24.55
CA PHE A 144 15.31 7.03 23.86
C PHE A 144 13.78 7.02 23.98
N MET A 145 13.14 5.90 23.69
CA MET A 145 11.68 5.79 23.76
C MET A 145 11.15 5.93 25.19
N ALA A 146 11.87 5.41 26.19
CA ALA A 146 11.53 5.59 27.60
C ALA A 146 11.62 7.06 28.03
N ARG A 147 12.65 7.79 27.61
CA ARG A 147 12.76 9.24 27.86
C ARG A 147 11.64 10.00 27.15
N LEU A 148 11.39 9.71 25.87
CA LEU A 148 10.33 10.36 25.09
C LEU A 148 8.95 10.14 25.73
N HIS A 149 8.67 8.94 26.25
CA HIS A 149 7.42 8.62 26.93
C HIS A 149 7.16 9.52 28.15
N GLU A 150 8.14 9.68 29.03
CA GLU A 150 8.01 10.56 30.19
C GLU A 150 7.88 12.04 29.80
N HIS A 151 8.59 12.47 28.76
CA HIS A 151 8.50 13.82 28.22
C HIS A 151 7.12 14.12 27.61
N LEU A 152 6.53 13.17 26.88
CA LEU A 152 5.17 13.29 26.35
C LEU A 152 4.14 13.36 27.48
N LYS A 153 4.28 12.55 28.54
CA LYS A 153 3.41 12.63 29.74
C LYS A 153 3.51 14.00 30.40
N TYR A 154 4.72 14.51 30.58
CA TYR A 154 4.91 15.87 31.11
C TYR A 154 4.24 16.92 30.21
N PHE A 155 4.49 16.87 28.91
CA PHE A 155 3.92 17.78 27.93
C PHE A 155 2.39 17.81 27.97
N VAL A 156 1.74 16.63 27.98
CA VAL A 156 0.28 16.52 28.03
C VAL A 156 -0.27 17.11 29.34
N ASN A 157 0.32 16.78 30.49
CA ASN A 157 -0.11 17.33 31.78
C ASN A 157 0.04 18.86 31.84
N MET A 158 1.15 19.37 31.30
CA MET A 158 1.42 20.80 31.20
C MET A 158 0.41 21.49 30.26
N LYS A 159 0.08 20.89 29.12
CA LYS A 159 -0.94 21.43 28.20
C LYS A 159 -2.34 21.45 28.81
N ILE A 160 -2.78 20.37 29.46
CA ILE A 160 -4.08 20.35 30.15
C ILE A 160 -4.15 21.47 31.22
N SER A 161 -3.05 21.69 31.94
CA SER A 161 -2.99 22.68 33.02
C SER A 161 -2.95 24.13 32.54
N THR A 162 -2.36 24.38 31.37
CA THR A 162 -2.03 25.75 30.91
C THR A 162 -2.85 26.21 29.69
N ASP A 163 -3.32 25.29 28.86
CA ASP A 163 -4.02 25.59 27.61
C ASP A 163 -5.51 25.27 27.73
N LYS A 164 -6.35 26.30 27.63
CA LYS A 164 -7.82 26.17 27.71
C LYS A 164 -8.40 25.31 26.58
N SER A 165 -7.75 25.24 25.42
CA SER A 165 -8.24 24.43 24.30
C SER A 165 -8.06 22.92 24.52
N TRP A 166 -7.15 22.54 25.42
CA TRP A 166 -6.93 21.15 25.85
C TRP A 166 -7.84 20.74 27.01
N GLN A 167 -8.49 21.72 27.67
CA GLN A 167 -9.42 21.48 28.77
C GLN A 167 -10.80 21.07 28.23
N GLY A 168 -11.39 20.01 28.79
CA GLY A 168 -12.69 19.48 28.38
C GLY A 168 -12.65 18.42 27.28
N VAL A 169 -11.48 18.19 26.67
CA VAL A 169 -11.22 17.04 25.78
C VAL A 169 -10.67 15.89 26.62
N THR A 170 -11.14 14.67 26.37
CA THR A 170 -10.58 13.46 27.00
C THR A 170 -9.33 13.05 26.24
N ILE A 171 -8.19 13.04 26.93
CA ILE A 171 -6.89 12.75 26.31
C ILE A 171 -6.44 11.34 26.67
N TYR A 172 -6.17 10.53 25.64
CA TYR A 172 -5.59 9.20 25.78
C TYR A 172 -4.17 9.20 25.22
N PHE A 173 -3.24 8.65 25.98
CA PHE A 173 -1.87 8.42 25.54
C PHE A 173 -1.55 6.93 25.65
N SER A 174 -1.38 6.27 24.51
CA SER A 174 -0.91 4.89 24.43
C SER A 174 0.55 4.87 24.00
N GLY A 175 1.45 4.76 24.98
CA GLY A 175 2.90 4.79 24.77
C GLY A 175 3.46 3.48 24.20
N HIS A 176 4.78 3.48 23.99
CA HIS A 176 5.53 2.31 23.50
C HIS A 176 5.51 1.10 24.45
N GLU A 177 5.13 1.30 25.71
CA GLU A 177 4.97 0.26 26.73
C GLU A 177 3.75 -0.65 26.46
N THR A 178 2.73 -0.12 25.78
CA THR A 178 1.56 -0.92 25.38
C THR A 178 1.92 -1.68 24.11
N PRO A 179 1.75 -3.02 24.03
CA PRO A 179 2.00 -3.78 22.80
C PRO A 179 1.10 -3.33 21.65
N GLY A 180 1.55 -3.59 20.41
CA GLY A 180 0.80 -3.29 19.19
C GLY A 180 1.23 -1.98 18.53
N GLU A 181 0.86 -1.84 17.28
CA GLU A 181 1.18 -0.67 16.45
C GLU A 181 0.26 0.49 16.76
N GLY A 182 0.72 1.73 16.55
CA GLY A 182 -0.02 2.94 16.84
C GLY A 182 -1.39 2.96 16.16
N GLU A 183 -1.43 2.69 14.86
CA GLU A 183 -2.66 2.63 14.08
C GLU A 183 -3.62 1.52 14.55
N HIS A 184 -3.11 0.35 14.94
CA HIS A 184 -3.95 -0.76 15.42
C HIS A 184 -4.51 -0.51 16.83
N LYS A 185 -3.74 0.14 17.72
CA LYS A 185 -4.23 0.60 19.03
C LYS A 185 -5.37 1.61 18.88
N ILE A 186 -5.23 2.55 17.92
CA ILE A 186 -6.28 3.52 17.60
C ILE A 186 -7.53 2.80 17.11
N MET A 187 -7.38 1.83 16.20
CA MET A 187 -8.51 1.10 15.64
C MET A 187 -9.18 0.20 16.68
N GLU A 188 -8.43 -0.39 17.60
CA GLU A 188 -8.96 -1.11 18.76
C GLU A 188 -9.78 -0.19 19.66
N PHE A 189 -9.27 1.01 19.96
CA PHE A 189 -10.01 2.02 20.70
C PHE A 189 -11.33 2.38 20.01
N ILE A 190 -11.30 2.68 18.70
CA ILE A 190 -12.51 3.02 17.91
C ILE A 190 -13.53 1.88 17.95
N ARG A 191 -13.10 0.63 17.73
CA ARG A 191 -13.99 -0.55 17.83
C ARG A 191 -14.60 -0.67 19.23
N SER A 192 -13.82 -0.45 20.28
CA SER A 192 -14.30 -0.52 21.65
C SER A 192 -15.32 0.57 21.98
N GLU A 193 -15.13 1.80 21.46
CA GLU A 193 -16.09 2.90 21.63
C GLU A 193 -17.38 2.64 20.85
N LYS A 194 -17.27 2.12 19.62
CA LYS A 194 -18.41 1.78 18.77
C LYS A 194 -19.28 0.66 19.35
N ALA A 195 -18.67 -0.27 20.09
CA ALA A 195 -19.39 -1.36 20.75
C ALA A 195 -20.24 -0.89 21.95
N LYS A 196 -20.06 0.34 22.44
CA LYS A 196 -20.82 0.85 23.58
C LYS A 196 -22.28 1.16 23.19
N PRO A 197 -23.27 0.89 24.07
CA PRO A 197 -24.68 1.16 23.77
C PRO A 197 -25.03 2.63 23.52
N ASP A 198 -24.23 3.56 24.04
CA ASP A 198 -24.41 5.01 23.95
C ASP A 198 -23.54 5.65 22.85
N HIS A 199 -22.90 4.84 22.00
CA HIS A 199 -22.12 5.33 20.87
C HIS A 199 -23.00 6.17 19.91
N ASP A 200 -22.54 7.39 19.62
CA ASP A 200 -23.16 8.27 18.63
C ASP A 200 -22.67 7.89 17.22
N PRO A 201 -23.54 7.35 16.34
CA PRO A 201 -23.16 6.90 15.00
C PRO A 201 -22.75 8.06 14.06
N ASN A 202 -22.94 9.31 14.48
CA ASN A 202 -22.50 10.50 13.73
C ASN A 202 -21.22 11.12 14.32
N THR A 203 -20.49 10.38 15.16
CA THR A 203 -19.20 10.81 15.68
C THR A 203 -18.24 11.09 14.52
N ARG A 204 -17.57 12.24 14.55
CA ARG A 204 -16.65 12.68 13.49
C ARG A 204 -15.21 12.37 13.88
N HIS A 205 -14.60 11.45 13.14
CA HIS A 205 -13.25 10.93 13.36
C HIS A 205 -12.24 11.58 12.42
N CYS A 206 -11.10 12.02 12.97
CA CYS A 206 -9.94 12.45 12.21
C CYS A 206 -8.71 11.66 12.66
N LEU A 207 -8.07 10.93 11.75
CA LEU A 207 -6.82 10.21 12.02
C LEU A 207 -5.68 10.82 11.22
N TYR A 208 -4.62 11.23 11.90
CA TYR A 208 -3.40 11.71 11.26
C TYR A 208 -2.42 10.56 11.04
N GLY A 209 -1.87 10.50 9.84
CA GLY A 209 -0.74 9.65 9.48
C GLY A 209 -0.49 9.61 7.98
N LEU A 210 0.71 9.18 7.59
CA LEU A 210 1.12 9.17 6.19
C LEU A 210 0.93 7.81 5.51
N ASP A 211 0.64 6.75 6.26
CA ASP A 211 0.50 5.41 5.70
C ASP A 211 -0.75 5.29 4.82
N ALA A 212 -0.64 4.49 3.76
CA ALA A 212 -1.78 4.17 2.90
C ALA A 212 -2.73 3.19 3.58
N ASP A 213 -2.22 2.37 4.49
CA ASP A 213 -2.97 1.38 5.26
C ASP A 213 -4.04 2.02 6.16
N LEU A 214 -3.83 3.28 6.56
CA LEU A 214 -4.83 4.07 7.29
C LEU A 214 -6.12 4.29 6.51
N ILE A 215 -6.08 4.25 5.18
CA ILE A 215 -7.29 4.30 4.34
C ILE A 215 -8.10 3.02 4.55
N MET A 216 -7.43 1.87 4.48
CA MET A 216 -8.05 0.57 4.69
C MET A 216 -8.60 0.46 6.11
N LEU A 217 -7.79 0.77 7.13
CA LEU A 217 -8.21 0.76 8.54
C LEU A 217 -9.37 1.74 8.81
N GLY A 218 -9.34 2.94 8.22
CA GLY A 218 -10.43 3.89 8.36
C GLY A 218 -11.74 3.36 7.77
N LEU A 219 -11.67 2.64 6.65
CA LEU A 219 -12.84 2.00 6.02
C LEU A 219 -13.35 0.78 6.80
N THR A 220 -12.46 -0.04 7.41
CA THR A 220 -12.88 -1.19 8.24
C THR A 220 -13.68 -0.78 9.48
N SER A 221 -13.49 0.46 9.95
CA SER A 221 -14.29 1.00 11.07
C SER A 221 -15.78 1.08 10.72
N HIS A 222 -16.12 1.18 9.43
CA HIS A 222 -17.46 1.43 8.92
C HIS A 222 -18.14 2.68 9.53
N GLU A 223 -17.36 3.61 10.10
CA GLU A 223 -17.85 4.90 10.61
C GLU A 223 -18.26 5.83 9.46
N ALA A 224 -19.42 6.49 9.61
CA ALA A 224 -19.99 7.33 8.55
C ALA A 224 -19.15 8.59 8.27
N HIS A 225 -18.54 9.15 9.31
CA HIS A 225 -17.80 10.41 9.25
C HIS A 225 -16.34 10.25 9.66
N PHE A 226 -15.54 9.68 8.76
CA PHE A 226 -14.11 9.47 8.98
C PHE A 226 -13.28 10.26 7.97
N SER A 227 -12.24 10.95 8.43
CA SER A 227 -11.27 11.64 7.57
C SER A 227 -9.84 11.34 7.99
N LEU A 228 -8.93 11.29 7.02
CA LEU A 228 -7.49 11.19 7.27
C LEU A 228 -6.82 12.55 7.06
N LEU A 229 -6.06 13.00 8.04
CA LEU A 229 -5.21 14.19 7.92
C LEU A 229 -3.82 13.75 7.45
N ARG A 230 -3.38 14.27 6.31
CA ARG A 230 -2.13 13.87 5.66
C ARG A 230 -1.34 15.09 5.20
N GLU A 231 -0.03 14.97 5.14
CA GLU A 231 0.84 15.99 4.56
C GLU A 231 0.78 15.93 3.02
N GLU A 232 1.02 17.06 2.36
CA GLU A 232 1.21 17.11 0.91
C GLU A 232 2.45 16.32 0.48
N VAL A 233 2.23 15.27 -0.31
CA VAL A 233 3.31 14.54 -0.99
C VAL A 233 3.54 15.17 -2.36
N ARG A 234 4.67 15.87 -2.53
CA ARG A 234 5.06 16.44 -3.82
C ARG A 234 5.83 15.42 -4.66
N PHE A 235 5.21 14.97 -5.75
CA PHE A 235 5.86 14.11 -6.75
C PHE A 235 6.58 14.97 -7.80
N GLY A 236 7.89 14.76 -7.97
CA GLY A 236 8.69 15.43 -9.00
C GLY A 236 9.21 16.82 -8.59
N GLY A 237 10.50 16.90 -8.27
CA GLY A 237 11.24 18.11 -7.95
C GLY A 237 12.64 17.74 -7.43
N LYS A 238 13.63 18.64 -7.52
CA LYS A 238 14.90 18.45 -6.79
C LYS A 238 14.53 18.21 -5.33
N LYS A 239 15.12 17.20 -4.66
CA LYS A 239 15.00 16.95 -3.21
C LYS A 239 15.28 18.26 -2.46
N THR A 240 14.24 19.06 -2.28
CA THR A 240 14.31 20.30 -1.54
C THR A 240 14.18 19.83 -0.09
N GLN A 241 15.01 20.35 0.81
CA GLN A 241 14.97 19.99 2.23
C GLN A 241 13.51 19.95 2.68
N ARG A 242 13.11 18.83 3.31
CA ARG A 242 11.78 18.73 3.92
C ARG A 242 11.61 19.93 4.83
N VAL A 243 10.58 20.74 4.56
CA VAL A 243 10.28 21.91 5.37
C VAL A 243 9.94 21.40 6.77
N CYS A 244 10.79 21.71 7.74
CA CYS A 244 10.70 21.14 9.08
C CYS A 244 9.64 21.87 9.95
N ALA A 245 9.17 23.03 9.51
CA ALA A 245 8.16 23.82 10.19
C ALA A 245 6.74 23.29 9.86
N PRO A 246 5.97 22.81 10.84
CA PRO A 246 4.62 22.32 10.61
C PRO A 246 3.69 23.41 10.04
N GLU A 247 3.91 24.68 10.37
CA GLU A 247 3.13 25.83 9.87
C GLU A 247 3.24 26.05 8.34
N GLU A 248 4.36 25.66 7.75
CA GLU A 248 4.62 25.82 6.32
C GLU A 248 4.20 24.57 5.52
N THR A 249 3.88 23.49 6.23
CA THR A 249 3.44 22.23 5.66
C THR A 249 1.98 22.36 5.21
N THR A 250 1.71 21.99 3.96
CA THR A 250 0.33 21.88 3.48
C THR A 250 -0.24 20.56 4.00
N PHE A 251 -1.36 20.63 4.70
CA PHE A 251 -2.13 19.45 5.08
C PHE A 251 -3.33 19.26 4.16
N HIS A 252 -3.71 18.01 3.95
CA HIS A 252 -4.91 17.60 3.25
C HIS A 252 -5.78 16.76 4.15
N LEU A 253 -7.08 16.97 4.05
CA LEU A 253 -8.08 16.03 4.56
C LEU A 253 -8.53 15.12 3.42
N LEU A 254 -8.36 13.82 3.61
CA LEU A 254 -8.94 12.79 2.76
C LEU A 254 -10.23 12.30 3.42
N HIS A 255 -11.37 12.60 2.80
CA HIS A 255 -12.69 12.23 3.33
C HIS A 255 -13.06 10.80 2.94
N LEU A 256 -13.07 9.88 3.91
CA LEU A 256 -13.47 8.50 3.65
C LEU A 256 -14.97 8.38 3.35
N SER A 257 -15.79 9.30 3.83
CA SER A 257 -17.22 9.37 3.44
C SER A 257 -17.39 9.49 1.93
N LEU A 258 -16.63 10.37 1.26
CA LEU A 258 -16.65 10.49 -0.20
C LEU A 258 -16.02 9.28 -0.87
N MET A 259 -14.96 8.71 -0.29
CA MET A 259 -14.35 7.49 -0.83
C MET A 259 -15.35 6.32 -0.87
N ARG A 260 -16.19 6.17 0.18
CA ARG A 260 -17.27 5.17 0.21
C ARG A 260 -18.28 5.38 -0.91
N GLU A 261 -18.63 6.62 -1.23
CA GLU A 261 -19.50 6.95 -2.37
C GLU A 261 -18.84 6.57 -3.71
N TYR A 262 -17.53 6.81 -3.87
CA TYR A 262 -16.80 6.38 -5.06
C TYR A 262 -16.74 4.86 -5.20
N ILE A 263 -16.57 4.13 -4.09
CA ILE A 263 -16.62 2.66 -4.07
C ILE A 263 -18.04 2.19 -4.47
N ASP A 264 -19.10 2.74 -3.88
CA ASP A 264 -20.49 2.39 -4.27
C ASP A 264 -20.74 2.67 -5.75
N TYR A 265 -20.23 3.78 -6.28
CA TYR A 265 -20.35 4.11 -7.70
C TYR A 265 -19.63 3.09 -8.59
N GLU A 266 -18.37 2.74 -8.27
CA GLU A 266 -17.56 1.79 -9.03
C GLU A 266 -18.23 0.40 -9.10
N PHE A 267 -18.80 -0.06 -7.99
CA PHE A 267 -19.44 -1.39 -7.88
C PHE A 267 -20.95 -1.36 -8.09
N SER A 268 -21.54 -0.22 -8.44
CA SER A 268 -23.00 -0.05 -8.60
C SER A 268 -23.60 -0.99 -9.66
N VAL A 269 -22.82 -1.36 -10.67
CA VAL A 269 -23.23 -2.31 -11.73
C VAL A 269 -23.60 -3.69 -11.18
N LEU A 270 -23.14 -4.04 -9.98
CA LEU A 270 -23.46 -5.31 -9.33
C LEU A 270 -24.90 -5.34 -8.81
N LYS A 271 -25.52 -4.20 -8.53
CA LYS A 271 -26.90 -4.10 -7.99
C LYS A 271 -27.91 -4.84 -8.87
N ASP A 272 -27.69 -4.85 -10.18
CA ASP A 272 -28.57 -5.51 -11.16
C ASP A 272 -28.10 -6.93 -11.57
N LYS A 273 -26.90 -7.36 -11.12
CA LYS A 273 -26.28 -8.64 -11.54
C LYS A 273 -26.33 -9.71 -10.46
N ILE A 274 -26.29 -9.35 -9.19
CA ILE A 274 -26.25 -10.31 -8.09
C ILE A 274 -27.65 -10.80 -7.72
N THR A 275 -27.73 -12.04 -7.24
CA THR A 275 -29.00 -12.69 -6.83
C THR A 275 -29.35 -12.49 -5.35
N PHE A 276 -28.45 -11.85 -4.59
CA PHE A 276 -28.59 -11.56 -3.17
C PHE A 276 -28.61 -10.04 -2.91
N LYS A 277 -28.92 -9.62 -1.68
CA LYS A 277 -29.03 -8.19 -1.34
C LYS A 277 -27.67 -7.49 -1.50
N TYR A 278 -27.63 -6.42 -2.28
CA TYR A 278 -26.50 -5.51 -2.34
C TYR A 278 -26.34 -4.74 -1.02
N ASP A 279 -25.14 -4.79 -0.45
CA ASP A 279 -24.73 -4.12 0.78
C ASP A 279 -23.35 -3.48 0.56
N ILE A 280 -23.30 -2.15 0.66
CA ILE A 280 -22.07 -1.38 0.45
C ILE A 280 -21.01 -1.67 1.52
N GLU A 281 -21.41 -1.98 2.76
CA GLU A 281 -20.45 -2.31 3.81
C GLU A 281 -19.68 -3.60 3.45
N ARG A 282 -20.39 -4.55 2.84
CA ARG A 282 -19.78 -5.82 2.38
C ARG A 282 -18.95 -5.66 1.11
N ILE A 283 -19.32 -4.74 0.22
CA ILE A 283 -18.49 -4.39 -0.93
C ILE A 283 -17.19 -3.73 -0.45
N ILE A 284 -17.25 -2.84 0.54
CA ILE A 284 -16.06 -2.26 1.17
C ILE A 284 -15.20 -3.37 1.80
N ASP A 285 -15.81 -4.34 2.49
CA ASP A 285 -15.10 -5.48 3.06
C ASP A 285 -14.29 -6.24 2.01
N ASP A 286 -14.91 -6.56 0.86
CA ASP A 286 -14.25 -7.23 -0.27
C ASP A 286 -13.23 -6.33 -0.98
N TRP A 287 -13.48 -5.00 -1.03
CA TRP A 287 -12.55 -4.02 -1.58
C TRP A 287 -11.25 -3.94 -0.78
N ILE A 288 -11.34 -4.00 0.55
CA ILE A 288 -10.18 -4.07 1.45
C ILE A 288 -9.39 -5.35 1.21
N LEU A 289 -10.07 -6.50 1.06
CA LEU A 289 -9.41 -7.77 0.71
C LEU A 289 -8.64 -7.65 -0.62
N MET A 290 -9.23 -7.05 -1.65
CA MET A 290 -8.54 -6.78 -2.92
C MET A 290 -7.31 -5.90 -2.71
N GLY A 291 -7.39 -4.89 -1.84
CA GLY A 291 -6.24 -4.08 -1.42
C GLY A 291 -5.09 -4.91 -0.86
N PHE A 292 -5.37 -5.85 0.06
CA PHE A 292 -4.35 -6.72 0.65
C PHE A 292 -3.68 -7.65 -0.36
N LEU A 293 -4.37 -8.04 -1.44
CA LEU A 293 -3.78 -8.83 -2.53
C LEU A 293 -2.78 -8.03 -3.36
N VAL A 294 -3.02 -6.72 -3.54
CA VAL A 294 -2.06 -5.83 -4.19
C VAL A 294 -0.84 -5.62 -3.29
N GLY A 295 -1.06 -5.41 -2.00
CA GLY A 295 0.04 -5.25 -1.07
C GLY A 295 -0.38 -5.00 0.36
N ASN A 296 0.49 -5.44 1.27
CA ASN A 296 0.40 -5.24 2.71
C ASN A 296 1.79 -5.44 3.33
N ASP A 297 1.90 -5.15 4.62
CA ASP A 297 3.17 -5.18 5.36
C ASP A 297 3.68 -6.58 5.74
N PHE A 298 2.84 -7.61 5.68
CA PHE A 298 3.06 -8.91 6.33
C PHE A 298 3.50 -10.01 5.37
N ILE A 299 3.06 -9.95 4.12
CA ILE A 299 3.42 -10.93 3.09
C ILE A 299 3.98 -10.27 1.82
N PRO A 300 4.84 -10.97 1.05
CA PRO A 300 5.26 -10.51 -0.25
C PRO A 300 4.07 -10.29 -1.20
N HIS A 301 4.17 -9.28 -2.06
CA HIS A 301 3.20 -9.02 -3.13
C HIS A 301 3.10 -10.22 -4.08
N LEU A 302 1.90 -10.47 -4.60
CA LEU A 302 1.75 -11.39 -5.73
C LEU A 302 2.56 -10.86 -6.93
N PRO A 303 3.30 -11.73 -7.64
CA PRO A 303 4.04 -11.33 -8.82
C PRO A 303 3.12 -10.60 -9.83
N HIS A 304 3.64 -9.54 -10.45
CA HIS A 304 2.95 -8.74 -11.48
C HIS A 304 1.69 -7.99 -11.03
N LEU A 305 1.27 -8.12 -9.76
CA LEU A 305 0.06 -7.52 -9.22
C LEU A 305 0.39 -6.27 -8.38
N HIS A 306 0.83 -5.21 -9.06
CA HIS A 306 1.28 -3.96 -8.42
C HIS A 306 0.47 -2.75 -8.93
N ILE A 307 0.28 -1.73 -8.07
CA ILE A 307 -0.51 -0.51 -8.41
C ILE A 307 0.01 0.18 -9.67
N ASN A 308 1.33 0.27 -9.83
CA ASN A 308 1.98 0.86 -11.02
C ASN A 308 1.73 0.07 -12.33
N HIS A 309 1.15 -1.12 -12.25
CA HIS A 309 0.81 -1.98 -13.38
C HIS A 309 -0.71 -2.20 -13.48
N ASP A 310 -1.51 -1.21 -13.06
CA ASP A 310 -2.98 -1.25 -13.15
C ASP A 310 -3.66 -2.45 -12.47
N ALA A 311 -3.08 -2.95 -11.37
CA ALA A 311 -3.62 -4.09 -10.63
C ALA A 311 -5.02 -3.85 -10.03
N LEU A 312 -5.33 -2.63 -9.60
CA LEU A 312 -6.63 -2.33 -8.97
C LEU A 312 -7.81 -2.48 -9.97
N PRO A 313 -7.79 -1.85 -11.16
CA PRO A 313 -8.80 -2.11 -12.19
C PRO A 313 -8.98 -3.59 -12.53
N LEU A 314 -7.89 -4.36 -12.62
CA LEU A 314 -7.93 -5.80 -12.87
C LEU A 314 -8.69 -6.55 -11.76
N LEU A 315 -8.35 -6.29 -10.50
CA LEU A 315 -9.03 -6.92 -9.35
C LEU A 315 -10.52 -6.56 -9.32
N TYR A 316 -10.86 -5.29 -9.54
CA TYR A 316 -12.25 -4.84 -9.56
C TYR A 316 -13.03 -5.50 -10.70
N GLY A 317 -12.46 -5.55 -11.90
CA GLY A 317 -13.08 -6.19 -13.07
C GLY A 317 -13.30 -7.70 -12.84
N THR A 318 -12.31 -8.37 -12.25
CA THR A 318 -12.39 -9.78 -11.86
C THR A 318 -13.53 -9.99 -10.86
N TYR A 319 -13.59 -9.17 -9.82
CA TYR A 319 -14.61 -9.23 -8.78
C TYR A 319 -16.02 -8.98 -9.34
N ILE A 320 -16.19 -7.93 -10.14
CA ILE A 320 -17.46 -7.58 -10.79
C ILE A 320 -17.97 -8.72 -11.69
N THR A 321 -17.04 -9.45 -12.32
CA THR A 321 -17.36 -10.58 -13.20
C THR A 321 -17.83 -11.80 -12.40
N ILE A 322 -17.13 -12.15 -11.32
CA ILE A 322 -17.36 -13.42 -10.63
C ILE A 322 -18.40 -13.34 -9.50
N LEU A 323 -18.59 -12.17 -8.85
CA LEU A 323 -19.49 -12.02 -7.70
C LEU A 323 -20.92 -12.57 -7.92
N PRO A 324 -21.56 -12.39 -9.11
CA PRO A 324 -22.88 -12.97 -9.38
C PRO A 324 -22.95 -14.50 -9.23
N GLU A 325 -21.82 -15.20 -9.40
CA GLU A 325 -21.71 -16.67 -9.33
C GLU A 325 -21.33 -17.18 -7.93
N LEU A 326 -20.94 -16.29 -7.01
CA LEU A 326 -20.45 -16.64 -5.67
C LEU A 326 -21.57 -16.89 -4.65
N GLY A 327 -22.78 -16.35 -4.91
CA GLY A 327 -23.91 -16.45 -3.99
C GLY A 327 -23.72 -15.71 -2.66
N GLY A 328 -22.74 -14.80 -2.59
CA GLY A 328 -22.46 -13.92 -1.45
C GLY A 328 -21.07 -13.30 -1.54
N TYR A 329 -20.69 -12.55 -0.51
CA TYR A 329 -19.41 -11.82 -0.41
C TYR A 329 -18.24 -12.73 -0.04
N ILE A 330 -17.00 -12.30 -0.33
CA ILE A 330 -15.79 -13.10 -0.10
C ILE A 330 -15.29 -12.94 1.34
N ASN A 331 -15.30 -11.72 1.85
CA ASN A 331 -14.90 -11.31 3.19
C ASN A 331 -16.14 -10.98 4.03
N GLU A 332 -16.41 -11.84 5.01
CA GLU A 332 -17.55 -11.71 5.91
C GLU A 332 -17.07 -11.17 7.26
N ASN A 333 -16.86 -9.83 7.34
CA ASN A 333 -16.38 -9.14 8.54
C ASN A 333 -15.04 -9.71 9.03
N GLY A 334 -14.04 -9.78 8.16
CA GLY A 334 -12.72 -10.30 8.48
C GLY A 334 -12.60 -11.82 8.42
N HIS A 335 -13.67 -12.56 8.12
CA HIS A 335 -13.64 -14.01 7.89
C HIS A 335 -13.69 -14.32 6.39
N LEU A 336 -12.70 -15.05 5.90
CA LEU A 336 -12.60 -15.41 4.49
C LEU A 336 -13.52 -16.59 4.18
N ASN A 337 -14.42 -16.42 3.22
CA ASN A 337 -15.20 -17.51 2.67
C ASN A 337 -14.36 -18.27 1.63
N LEU A 338 -13.67 -19.33 2.06
CA LEU A 338 -12.69 -20.04 1.22
C LEU A 338 -13.25 -20.52 -0.14
N PRO A 339 -14.44 -21.13 -0.24
CA PRO A 339 -14.98 -21.54 -1.54
C PRO A 339 -15.22 -20.37 -2.51
N ARG A 340 -15.64 -19.21 -1.99
CA ARG A 340 -15.82 -18.00 -2.80
C ARG A 340 -14.49 -17.37 -3.19
N PHE A 341 -13.54 -17.35 -2.26
CA PHE A 341 -12.19 -16.84 -2.50
C PHE A 341 -11.43 -17.68 -3.52
N GLU A 342 -11.56 -19.01 -3.46
CA GLU A 342 -10.99 -19.93 -4.45
C GLU A 342 -11.49 -19.60 -5.86
N LYS A 343 -12.81 -19.47 -6.06
CA LYS A 343 -13.39 -19.08 -7.35
C LYS A 343 -12.86 -17.74 -7.84
N TYR A 344 -12.69 -16.77 -6.94
CA TYR A 344 -12.10 -15.48 -7.27
C TYR A 344 -10.63 -15.61 -7.72
N LEU A 345 -9.80 -16.38 -6.99
CA LEU A 345 -8.41 -16.62 -7.35
C LEU A 345 -8.25 -17.42 -8.64
N VAL A 346 -9.13 -18.39 -8.90
CA VAL A 346 -9.15 -19.14 -10.17
C VAL A 346 -9.41 -18.17 -11.32
N LYS A 347 -10.40 -17.28 -11.20
CA LYS A 347 -10.66 -16.27 -12.23
C LYS A 347 -9.51 -15.28 -12.37
N LEU A 348 -8.90 -14.88 -11.26
CA LEU A 348 -7.73 -13.99 -11.26
C LEU A 348 -6.53 -14.64 -11.95
N SER A 349 -6.40 -15.97 -11.91
CA SER A 349 -5.30 -16.69 -12.57
C SER A 349 -5.30 -16.59 -14.10
N ASP A 350 -6.42 -16.16 -14.71
CA ASP A 350 -6.47 -15.83 -16.14
C ASP A 350 -5.46 -14.72 -16.47
N PHE A 351 -5.23 -13.78 -15.55
CA PHE A 351 -4.23 -12.73 -15.73
C PHE A 351 -2.79 -13.26 -15.80
N ASP A 352 -2.44 -14.27 -14.98
CA ASP A 352 -1.12 -14.90 -15.06
C ASP A 352 -0.91 -15.54 -16.43
N ARG A 353 -1.97 -16.13 -17.00
CA ARG A 353 -1.95 -16.75 -18.33
C ARG A 353 -1.79 -15.70 -19.42
N GLU A 354 -2.56 -14.62 -19.36
CA GLU A 354 -2.46 -13.49 -20.30
C GLU A 354 -1.06 -12.86 -20.27
N HIS A 355 -0.51 -12.64 -19.07
CA HIS A 355 0.84 -12.11 -18.92
C HIS A 355 1.89 -13.04 -19.52
N PHE A 356 1.77 -14.35 -19.29
CA PHE A 356 2.69 -15.32 -19.87
C PHE A 356 2.53 -15.42 -21.38
N SER A 357 1.33 -15.23 -21.94
CA SER A 357 1.12 -15.20 -23.39
C SER A 357 1.97 -14.14 -24.08
N GLU A 358 2.15 -12.95 -23.48
CA GLU A 358 3.05 -11.94 -24.03
C GLU A 358 4.51 -12.41 -24.03
N VAL A 359 4.95 -13.03 -22.92
CA VAL A 359 6.31 -13.57 -22.79
C VAL A 359 6.55 -14.71 -23.78
N PHE A 360 5.54 -15.58 -23.95
CA PHE A 360 5.59 -16.72 -24.85
C PHE A 360 5.68 -16.30 -26.32
N VAL A 361 4.94 -15.26 -26.73
CA VAL A 361 5.06 -14.69 -28.08
C VAL A 361 6.47 -14.14 -28.32
N ASP A 362 7.05 -13.43 -27.35
CA ASP A 362 8.43 -12.96 -27.44
C ASP A 362 9.41 -14.14 -27.55
N LEU A 363 9.24 -15.20 -26.75
CA LEU A 363 10.06 -16.42 -26.81
C LEU A 363 10.00 -17.07 -28.20
N LYS A 364 8.79 -17.31 -28.74
CA LYS A 364 8.60 -17.86 -30.09
C LYS A 364 9.25 -16.99 -31.16
N TRP A 365 9.11 -15.67 -31.06
CA TRP A 365 9.76 -14.74 -31.97
C TRP A 365 11.29 -14.85 -31.92
N PHE A 366 11.88 -14.97 -30.73
CA PHE A 366 13.32 -15.17 -30.58
C PHE A 366 13.79 -16.51 -31.16
N GLU A 367 13.05 -17.59 -30.91
CA GLU A 367 13.36 -18.90 -31.50
C GLU A 367 13.35 -18.86 -33.03
N SER A 368 12.35 -18.22 -33.62
CA SER A 368 12.24 -18.08 -35.09
C SER A 368 13.40 -17.32 -35.72
N LYS A 369 14.05 -16.40 -34.99
CA LYS A 369 15.17 -15.59 -35.49
C LYS A 369 16.54 -16.22 -35.32
N VAL A 370 16.69 -17.09 -34.33
CA VAL A 370 18.00 -17.64 -33.96
C VAL A 370 18.12 -19.12 -34.39
N GLY A 371 17.03 -19.76 -34.81
CA GLY A 371 17.02 -21.07 -35.45
C GLY A 371 17.38 -22.24 -34.52
N ASN A 372 17.48 -21.99 -33.22
CA ASN A 372 17.71 -22.99 -32.19
C ASN A 372 16.49 -23.05 -31.28
N LYS A 373 15.99 -24.27 -31.03
CA LYS A 373 15.02 -24.56 -29.95
C LYS A 373 15.77 -24.34 -28.64
N TYR A 374 15.59 -23.18 -28.01
CA TYR A 374 16.31 -22.88 -26.78
C TYR A 374 15.61 -23.62 -25.66
N LEU A 375 16.15 -24.80 -25.34
CA LEU A 375 15.77 -25.54 -24.14
C LEU A 375 16.22 -24.74 -22.90
N ASN A 376 15.28 -23.94 -22.39
CA ASN A 376 15.11 -23.47 -21.03
C ASN A 376 16.24 -22.67 -20.34
N GLU A 377 15.81 -21.83 -19.38
CA GLU A 377 16.56 -20.81 -18.61
C GLU A 377 17.08 -19.58 -19.36
N ALA A 378 17.91 -19.73 -20.40
CA ALA A 378 18.61 -18.57 -20.99
C ALA A 378 17.67 -17.57 -21.69
N ALA A 379 16.59 -18.05 -22.32
CA ALA A 379 15.64 -17.22 -23.06
C ALA A 379 14.68 -16.45 -22.14
N GLY A 380 14.24 -17.06 -21.03
CA GLY A 380 13.41 -16.39 -20.02
C GLY A 380 14.15 -15.27 -19.29
N VAL A 381 15.42 -15.51 -18.93
CA VAL A 381 16.30 -14.49 -18.35
C VAL A 381 16.57 -13.36 -19.37
N ALA A 382 16.84 -13.69 -20.63
CA ALA A 382 17.06 -12.69 -21.68
C ALA A 382 15.79 -11.86 -22.00
N ALA A 383 14.60 -12.46 -21.96
CA ALA A 383 13.33 -11.76 -22.13
C ALA A 383 13.01 -10.84 -20.94
N GLU A 384 13.24 -11.29 -19.70
CA GLU A 384 13.11 -10.44 -18.50
C GLU A 384 14.12 -9.28 -18.50
N GLU A 385 15.38 -9.53 -18.88
CA GLU A 385 16.41 -8.50 -19.00
C GLU A 385 16.07 -7.48 -20.10
N ALA A 386 15.52 -7.93 -21.23
CA ALA A 386 15.08 -7.05 -22.31
C ALA A 386 13.86 -6.19 -21.92
N LYS A 387 12.91 -6.73 -21.14
CA LYS A 387 11.75 -6.00 -20.60
C LYS A 387 12.21 -4.90 -19.62
N ASN A 388 13.10 -5.24 -18.69
CA ASN A 388 13.74 -4.29 -17.76
C ASN A 388 14.53 -3.18 -18.48
N TYR A 389 15.12 -3.47 -19.64
CA TYR A 389 15.86 -2.50 -20.45
C TYR A 389 14.92 -1.51 -21.19
N LYS A 390 13.76 -1.98 -21.67
CA LYS A 390 12.73 -1.13 -22.30
C LYS A 390 12.07 -0.18 -21.28
N GLU A 391 11.84 -0.62 -20.05
CA GLU A 391 11.29 0.22 -18.98
C GLU A 391 12.27 1.32 -18.52
N LYS A 392 13.56 1.02 -18.47
CA LYS A 392 14.63 2.02 -18.22
C LYS A 392 14.78 3.07 -19.33
N LYS A 393 14.34 2.76 -20.56
CA LYS A 393 14.33 3.74 -21.68
C LYS A 393 13.09 4.64 -21.67
N LYS A 394 11.93 4.15 -21.22
CA LYS A 394 10.72 4.99 -21.06
C LYS A 394 10.89 6.09 -20.00
N SER A 395 11.87 5.98 -19.12
CA SER A 395 12.21 6.98 -18.09
C SER A 395 13.26 8.02 -18.54
N LYS A 396 13.75 7.97 -19.80
CA LYS A 396 14.64 9.00 -20.37
C LYS A 396 14.26 9.37 -21.81
N GLY A 397 13.47 10.43 -21.94
CA GLY A 397 13.50 11.34 -23.10
C GLY A 397 12.51 11.07 -24.23
N GLN A 398 11.51 11.94 -24.35
CA GLN A 398 10.99 12.38 -25.64
C GLN A 398 12.09 13.20 -26.34
N GLU A 399 12.41 12.87 -27.59
CA GLU A 399 12.47 13.80 -28.73
C GLU A 399 12.66 13.02 -30.04
N GLY A 400 12.18 13.59 -31.13
CA GLY A 400 11.65 12.86 -32.30
C GLY A 400 12.67 12.20 -33.24
N SER A 401 12.17 11.26 -34.04
CA SER A 401 12.33 11.28 -35.50
C SER A 401 11.41 10.24 -36.15
N SER A 402 10.56 10.74 -37.04
CA SER A 402 9.83 10.01 -38.08
C SER A 402 10.77 9.12 -38.93
N ILE A 403 10.28 7.97 -39.39
CA ILE A 403 10.46 7.49 -40.78
C ILE A 403 9.52 6.30 -41.10
N CYS A 404 8.57 6.61 -41.98
CA CYS A 404 8.03 5.85 -43.12
C CYS A 404 7.62 4.37 -42.97
N TRP A 405 6.30 4.14 -42.97
CA TRP A 405 5.66 2.91 -43.44
C TRP A 405 5.27 3.09 -44.91
N ALA A 406 5.93 2.36 -45.82
CA ALA A 406 5.39 2.11 -47.16
C ALA A 406 6.04 0.88 -47.82
N ALA A 407 5.15 0.07 -48.40
CA ALA A 407 5.34 -0.91 -49.47
C ALA A 407 5.85 -2.31 -49.09
N LEU A 408 4.94 -3.29 -49.09
CA LEU A 408 4.68 -4.12 -50.28
C LEU A 408 3.44 -5.01 -50.06
N ASP A 409 2.35 -4.66 -50.73
CA ASP A 409 1.29 -5.59 -51.12
C ASP A 409 1.75 -6.38 -52.35
N LYS A 410 1.41 -7.68 -52.40
CA LYS A 410 0.81 -8.33 -53.59
C LYS A 410 0.21 -9.71 -53.27
N ASN A 411 -1.12 -9.72 -53.36
CA ASN A 411 -2.13 -10.76 -53.53
C ASN A 411 -1.74 -12.23 -53.82
N GLY A 412 -2.57 -13.11 -53.24
CA GLY A 412 -2.99 -14.37 -53.83
C GLY A 412 -3.99 -15.10 -52.91
N GLU A 413 -5.29 -14.92 -53.13
CA GLU A 413 -6.35 -15.72 -52.50
C GLU A 413 -6.25 -17.18 -52.95
N GLU A 414 -6.22 -18.13 -52.02
CA GLU A 414 -6.84 -19.44 -52.17
C GLU A 414 -7.41 -19.89 -50.81
N VAL A 415 -8.73 -20.02 -50.78
CA VAL A 415 -9.49 -20.59 -49.66
C VAL A 415 -9.34 -22.11 -49.73
N VAL A 416 -8.57 -22.70 -48.82
CA VAL A 416 -8.61 -24.13 -48.55
C VAL A 416 -8.91 -24.32 -47.07
N THR A 417 -10.14 -24.75 -46.79
CA THR A 417 -10.56 -25.26 -45.49
C THR A 417 -10.05 -26.70 -45.38
N SER A 418 -9.07 -26.96 -44.52
CA SER A 418 -8.59 -28.31 -44.21
C SER A 418 -8.42 -28.51 -42.71
N LYS A 419 -8.71 -29.74 -42.28
CA LYS A 419 -8.68 -30.26 -40.91
C LYS A 419 -7.33 -30.13 -40.18
N ASP A 420 -6.27 -29.68 -40.86
CA ASP A 420 -4.90 -29.58 -40.31
C ASP A 420 -4.75 -28.44 -39.29
N ASN A 421 -5.57 -27.38 -39.36
CA ASN A 421 -5.49 -26.27 -38.40
C ASN A 421 -5.85 -26.67 -36.97
N LEU A 422 -6.68 -27.70 -36.78
CA LEU A 422 -7.09 -28.14 -35.44
C LEU A 422 -5.99 -28.91 -34.72
N GLU A 423 -5.16 -29.68 -35.45
CA GLU A 423 -4.03 -30.41 -34.86
C GLU A 423 -2.90 -29.44 -34.51
N ASP A 424 -2.61 -28.46 -35.38
CA ASP A 424 -1.59 -27.43 -35.16
C ASP A 424 -1.96 -26.46 -34.01
N GLU A 425 -3.24 -26.08 -33.88
CA GLU A 425 -3.73 -25.29 -32.74
C GLU A 425 -3.64 -26.06 -31.41
N THR A 426 -3.92 -27.37 -31.41
CA THR A 426 -3.80 -28.19 -30.18
C THR A 426 -2.36 -28.44 -29.75
N GLU A 427 -1.43 -28.60 -30.69
CA GLU A 427 0.00 -28.74 -30.38
C GLU A 427 0.58 -27.45 -29.80
N ASP A 428 0.14 -26.29 -30.30
CA ASP A 428 0.55 -24.98 -29.80
C ASP A 428 0.00 -24.67 -28.40
N ASP A 429 -1.23 -25.10 -28.09
CA ASP A 429 -1.83 -24.98 -26.75
C ASP A 429 -1.15 -25.90 -25.73
N ASP A 430 -0.83 -27.15 -26.10
CA ASP A 430 -0.10 -28.09 -25.24
C ASP A 430 1.35 -27.62 -24.96
N LEU A 431 2.00 -27.04 -25.97
CA LEU A 431 3.30 -26.40 -25.82
C LEU A 431 3.22 -25.19 -24.87
N PHE A 432 2.22 -24.33 -25.05
CA PHE A 432 1.99 -23.18 -24.18
C PHE A 432 1.84 -23.59 -22.72
N GLU A 433 1.01 -24.60 -22.42
CA GLU A 433 0.82 -25.07 -21.05
C GLU A 433 2.08 -25.70 -20.45
N THR A 434 2.85 -26.43 -21.26
CA THR A 434 4.11 -27.02 -20.81
C THR A 434 5.11 -25.93 -20.43
N GLU A 435 5.27 -24.92 -21.28
CA GLU A 435 6.16 -23.79 -21.05
C GLU A 435 5.68 -22.92 -19.88
N PHE A 436 4.37 -22.70 -19.73
CA PHE A 436 3.82 -21.94 -18.61
C PHE A 436 4.09 -22.63 -17.27
N ARG A 437 3.90 -23.95 -17.19
CA ARG A 437 4.24 -24.73 -16.00
C ARG A 437 5.73 -24.68 -15.69
N GLN A 438 6.58 -24.77 -16.71
CA GLN A 438 8.03 -24.69 -16.53
C GLN A 438 8.47 -23.30 -16.07
N TYR A 439 7.89 -22.23 -16.61
CA TYR A 439 8.10 -20.86 -16.18
C TYR A 439 7.80 -20.69 -14.68
N LYS A 440 6.63 -21.18 -14.23
CA LYS A 440 6.24 -21.14 -12.81
C LYS A 440 7.18 -21.98 -11.93
N ARG A 441 7.60 -23.17 -12.39
CA ARG A 441 8.58 -24.00 -11.64
C ARG A 441 9.92 -23.28 -11.45
N THR A 442 10.45 -22.68 -12.52
CA THR A 442 11.69 -21.90 -12.48
C THR A 442 11.60 -20.75 -11.48
N TYR A 443 10.45 -20.08 -11.38
CA TYR A 443 10.23 -19.06 -10.35
C TYR A 443 10.46 -19.62 -8.94
N TYR A 444 9.82 -20.75 -8.58
CA TYR A 444 10.00 -21.35 -7.26
C TYR A 444 11.43 -21.81 -7.02
N MET A 445 12.06 -22.47 -7.99
CA MET A 445 13.45 -22.95 -7.85
C MET A 445 14.42 -21.79 -7.61
N THR A 446 14.30 -20.72 -8.41
CA THR A 446 15.23 -19.58 -8.34
C THR A 446 14.98 -18.66 -7.14
N LYS A 447 13.71 -18.38 -6.80
CA LYS A 447 13.36 -17.43 -5.73
C LYS A 447 13.31 -18.08 -4.36
N MET A 448 12.85 -19.33 -4.27
CA MET A 448 12.74 -20.06 -2.99
C MET A 448 13.92 -21.00 -2.75
N GLY A 449 14.80 -21.20 -3.73
CA GLY A 449 15.99 -22.06 -3.58
C GLY A 449 15.65 -23.53 -3.38
N VAL A 450 14.55 -24.00 -3.97
CA VAL A 450 14.11 -25.40 -3.89
C VAL A 450 14.55 -26.18 -5.12
N ASP A 451 15.10 -27.38 -4.93
CA ASP A 451 15.58 -28.22 -6.03
C ASP A 451 14.43 -28.91 -6.79
N VAL A 452 13.33 -29.22 -6.08
CA VAL A 452 12.16 -29.91 -6.64
C VAL A 452 10.89 -29.18 -6.22
N VAL A 453 10.08 -28.81 -7.20
CA VAL A 453 8.76 -28.19 -7.00
C VAL A 453 7.69 -29.28 -7.12
N SER A 454 7.35 -29.90 -5.99
CA SER A 454 6.29 -30.92 -5.91
C SER A 454 4.90 -30.30 -5.69
N ASP A 455 3.84 -31.06 -5.99
CA ASP A 455 2.46 -30.63 -5.72
C ASP A 455 2.22 -30.40 -4.22
N ASP A 456 2.81 -31.22 -3.35
CA ASP A 456 2.77 -31.04 -1.89
C ASP A 456 3.40 -29.72 -1.46
N PHE A 457 4.57 -29.38 -2.03
CA PHE A 457 5.23 -28.11 -1.75
C PHE A 457 4.35 -26.92 -2.18
N LEU A 458 3.76 -26.98 -3.38
CA LEU A 458 2.86 -25.93 -3.87
C LEU A 458 1.60 -25.80 -3.01
N ALA A 459 1.02 -26.93 -2.57
CA ALA A 459 -0.14 -26.95 -1.68
C ALA A 459 0.20 -26.32 -0.32
N ASP A 460 1.37 -26.63 0.24
CA ASP A 460 1.85 -26.03 1.49
C ASP A 460 2.04 -24.50 1.34
N GLN A 461 2.64 -24.04 0.23
CA GLN A 461 2.79 -22.60 -0.04
C GLN A 461 1.44 -21.89 -0.17
N ALA A 462 0.50 -22.50 -0.90
CA ALA A 462 -0.86 -21.95 -1.05
C ALA A 462 -1.58 -21.90 0.30
N ALA A 463 -1.49 -22.95 1.12
CA ALA A 463 -2.06 -22.98 2.45
C ALA A 463 -1.48 -21.87 3.35
N CYS A 464 -0.15 -21.68 3.32
CA CYS A 464 0.50 -20.60 4.07
C CYS A 464 0.03 -19.22 3.63
N TYR A 465 -0.11 -18.99 2.32
CA TYR A 465 -0.58 -17.72 1.78
C TYR A 465 -2.05 -17.43 2.15
N VAL A 466 -2.93 -18.42 2.05
CA VAL A 466 -4.34 -18.26 2.44
C VAL A 466 -4.48 -18.02 3.95
N GLN A 467 -3.70 -18.72 4.77
CA GLN A 467 -3.63 -18.45 6.22
C GLN A 467 -3.15 -17.02 6.50
N ALA A 468 -2.19 -16.52 5.73
CA ALA A 468 -1.72 -15.16 5.84
C ALA A 468 -2.80 -14.12 5.55
N ILE A 469 -3.52 -14.27 4.44
CA ILE A 469 -4.64 -13.40 4.10
C ILE A 469 -5.69 -13.40 5.21
N GLN A 470 -6.02 -14.58 5.75
CA GLN A 470 -6.95 -14.68 6.87
C GLN A 470 -6.42 -14.01 8.15
N TRP A 471 -5.12 -14.15 8.46
CA TRP A 471 -4.50 -13.47 9.60
C TRP A 471 -4.54 -11.93 9.43
N ILE A 472 -4.24 -11.43 8.23
CA ILE A 472 -4.27 -9.99 7.91
C ILE A 472 -5.70 -9.45 8.05
N LEU A 473 -6.69 -10.13 7.49
CA LEU A 473 -8.11 -9.75 7.67
C LEU A 473 -8.46 -9.67 9.16
N HIS A 474 -8.08 -10.66 9.95
CA HIS A 474 -8.28 -10.63 11.38
C HIS A 474 -7.57 -9.45 12.06
N TYR A 475 -6.33 -9.16 11.67
CA TYR A 475 -5.53 -8.08 12.22
C TYR A 475 -6.23 -6.71 12.09
N TYR A 476 -6.86 -6.44 10.94
CA TYR A 476 -7.56 -5.17 10.68
C TYR A 476 -8.97 -5.12 11.28
N TYR A 477 -9.73 -6.22 11.23
CA TYR A 477 -11.14 -6.24 11.67
C TYR A 477 -11.32 -6.54 13.16
N HIS A 478 -10.49 -7.43 13.69
CA HIS A 478 -10.65 -8.01 15.03
C HIS A 478 -9.47 -7.71 15.97
N GLY A 479 -8.40 -7.10 15.45
CA GLY A 479 -7.14 -6.97 16.17
C GLY A 479 -6.32 -8.27 16.12
N VAL A 480 -5.19 -8.28 16.82
CA VAL A 480 -4.18 -9.34 16.73
C VAL A 480 -4.73 -10.67 17.24
N GLN A 481 -4.89 -11.66 16.35
CA GLN A 481 -5.35 -13.01 16.73
C GLN A 481 -4.19 -13.97 17.03
N SER A 482 -3.00 -13.67 16.52
CA SER A 482 -1.79 -14.42 16.84
C SER A 482 -0.59 -13.49 16.84
N TRP A 483 0.10 -13.41 17.97
CA TRP A 483 1.35 -12.66 18.11
C TRP A 483 2.56 -13.41 17.54
N SER A 484 2.43 -14.73 17.34
CA SER A 484 3.53 -15.64 16.99
C SER A 484 3.49 -16.20 15.58
N TRP A 485 2.35 -16.08 14.88
CA TRP A 485 2.24 -16.29 13.44
C TRP A 485 3.07 -15.19 12.76
#